data_AF-A0A530REI3-F1
#
_entry.id   AF-A0A530REI3-F1
#
_cell.length_a   1.000
_cell.length_b   1.000
_cell.length_c   1.000
_cell.angle_alpha   90.00
_cell.angle_beta   90.00
_cell.angle_gamma   90.00
#
_symmetry.space_group_name_H-M   'P 1'
#
loop_
_entity.id
_entity.type
_entity.pdbx_description
1 polymer ?
#
loop_
_entity_poly.entity_id
_entity_poly.type
_entity_poly.pdbx_seq_one_letter_code
_entity_poly.pdbx_strand_id
1 'polypeptide(L)'
;MRKVAVQMVIGGDDLQTWEITIKPEDDWWMPGADLAGATRNDRIRSLKGSLERHGVEVQLDVVPGIAHNDRELIAKVKEFFARTLNAAPA
;
A
#
# COMPACT_ATOMS: atom_id res chain seq x y z
N MET A 1 -3.25 -12.88 -8.72
CA MET A 1 -2.87 -11.45 -8.79
C MET A 1 -2.17 -11.04 -10.08
N ARG A 2 -1.35 -11.88 -10.73
CA ARG A 2 -0.57 -11.47 -11.95
C ARG A 2 -1.39 -10.97 -13.15
N LYS A 3 -2.70 -11.23 -13.19
CA LYS A 3 -3.62 -10.82 -14.25
C LYS A 3 -4.62 -9.76 -13.79
N VAL A 4 -4.46 -9.24 -12.59
CA VAL A 4 -5.35 -8.24 -11.98
C VAL A 4 -4.54 -6.96 -11.86
N ALA A 5 -5.11 -5.84 -12.30
CA ALA A 5 -4.48 -4.54 -12.08
C ALA A 5 -4.47 -4.24 -10.57
N VAL A 6 -3.31 -3.88 -10.04
CA VAL A 6 -3.12 -3.59 -8.60
C VAL A 6 -2.70 -2.15 -8.42
N GLN A 7 -3.46 -1.43 -7.61
CA GLN A 7 -3.08 -0.13 -7.07
C GLN A 7 -2.75 -0.25 -5.59
N MET A 8 -1.69 0.42 -5.18
CA MET A 8 -1.34 0.71 -3.80
C MET A 8 -1.33 2.22 -3.67
N VAL A 9 -2.02 2.77 -2.67
CA VAL A 9 -2.15 4.23 -2.47
C VAL A 9 -1.87 4.57 -1.01
N ILE A 10 -1.14 5.66 -0.79
CA ILE A 10 -0.78 6.12 0.56
C ILE A 10 -0.59 7.64 0.60
N GLY A 11 -0.80 8.23 1.78
CA GLY A 11 -0.36 9.58 2.08
C GLY A 11 1.16 9.66 2.27
N GLY A 12 1.81 10.63 1.64
CA GLY A 12 3.27 10.83 1.73
C GLY A 12 3.76 11.14 3.14
N ASP A 13 2.87 11.70 3.98
CA ASP A 13 3.19 12.17 5.34
C ASP A 13 2.69 11.18 6.41
N ASP A 14 2.23 9.99 5.99
CA ASP A 14 1.85 8.89 6.88
C ASP A 14 3.11 8.18 7.43
N LEU A 15 3.77 8.89 8.35
CA LEU A 15 5.08 8.54 8.93
C LEU A 15 4.98 8.07 10.39
N GLN A 16 3.77 8.03 10.95
CA GLN A 16 3.57 7.63 12.33
C GLN A 16 3.79 6.11 12.49
N THR A 17 4.44 5.72 13.58
CA THR A 17 4.82 4.32 13.85
C THR A 17 3.95 3.63 14.89
N TRP A 18 3.24 4.40 15.72
CA TRP A 18 2.59 3.91 16.95
C TRP A 18 1.48 2.89 16.71
N GLU A 19 0.69 3.05 15.64
CA GLU A 19 -0.42 2.11 15.34
C GLU A 19 0.06 0.85 14.62
N ILE A 20 1.19 0.93 13.90
CA ILE A 20 1.61 -0.13 12.98
C ILE A 20 2.79 -0.97 13.51
N THR A 21 3.43 -0.51 14.58
CA THR A 21 4.47 -1.28 15.26
C THR A 21 3.82 -2.39 16.08
N ILE A 22 3.95 -3.62 15.58
CA ILE A 22 3.56 -4.85 16.28
C ILE A 22 4.84 -5.50 16.81
N LYS A 23 4.89 -5.78 18.10
CA LYS A 23 6.05 -6.29 18.83
C LYS A 23 5.84 -7.76 19.23
N PRO A 24 6.90 -8.53 19.53
CA PRO A 24 6.79 -9.95 19.88
C PRO A 24 5.80 -10.29 21.00
N GLU A 25 5.54 -9.35 21.89
CA GLU A 25 4.55 -9.45 22.97
C GLU A 25 3.08 -9.28 22.52
N ASP A 26 2.83 -8.76 21.33
CA ASP A 26 1.48 -8.52 20.81
C ASP A 26 0.89 -9.78 20.17
N ASP A 27 -0.40 -10.03 20.39
CA ASP A 27 -1.12 -11.24 19.91
C ASP A 27 -1.06 -11.46 18.39
N TRP A 28 -0.86 -10.39 17.62
CA TRP A 28 -0.82 -10.41 16.16
C TRP A 28 0.59 -10.38 15.58
N TRP A 29 1.60 -10.48 16.43
CA TRP A 29 2.98 -10.54 15.95
C TRP A 29 3.29 -11.87 15.27
N MET A 30 4.18 -11.80 14.27
CA MET A 30 4.73 -12.99 13.64
C MET A 30 6.21 -12.78 13.29
N PRO A 31 7.01 -13.86 13.21
CA PRO A 31 8.39 -13.77 12.76
C PRO A 31 8.51 -13.03 11.43
N GLY A 32 9.37 -12.01 11.39
CA GLY A 32 9.61 -11.18 10.21
C GLY A 32 8.66 -9.99 10.04
N ALA A 33 7.76 -9.72 10.99
CA ALA A 33 6.89 -8.53 10.98
C ALA A 33 7.69 -7.20 10.94
N ASP A 34 8.89 -7.20 11.50
CA ASP A 34 9.84 -6.08 11.54
C ASP A 34 10.54 -5.82 10.19
N LEU A 35 10.59 -6.81 9.29
CA LEU A 35 11.23 -6.69 7.97
C LEU A 35 10.53 -5.72 7.02
N ALA A 36 9.25 -5.42 7.28
CA ALA A 36 8.46 -4.58 6.40
C ALA A 36 8.79 -3.07 6.57
N GLY A 37 9.42 -2.68 7.67
CA GLY A 37 9.81 -1.30 7.97
C GLY A 37 8.98 -0.62 9.07
N ALA A 38 9.43 0.56 9.50
CA ALA A 38 8.92 1.24 10.69
C ALA A 38 7.63 2.02 10.43
N THR A 39 7.49 2.62 9.24
CA THR A 39 6.34 3.45 8.87
C THR A 39 5.42 2.73 7.88
N ARG A 40 4.17 3.20 7.73
CA ARG A 40 3.27 2.74 6.65
C ARG A 40 3.91 2.96 5.27
N ASN A 41 4.65 4.05 5.12
CA ASN A 41 5.43 4.38 3.93
C ASN A 41 6.54 3.35 3.62
N ASP A 42 7.24 2.84 4.63
CA ASP A 42 8.23 1.77 4.41
C ASP A 42 7.54 0.46 4.04
N ARG A 43 6.47 0.13 4.77
CA ARG A 43 5.72 -1.12 4.61
C ARG A 43 5.07 -1.24 3.25
N ILE A 44 4.50 -0.16 2.72
CA ILE A 44 3.91 -0.16 1.38
C ILE A 44 4.97 -0.34 0.29
N ARG A 45 6.18 0.21 0.46
CA ARG A 45 7.31 0.01 -0.48
C ARG A 45 7.85 -1.41 -0.41
N SER A 46 7.99 -1.96 0.79
CA SER A 46 8.37 -3.36 1.02
C SER A 46 7.37 -4.33 0.37
N LEU A 47 6.06 -4.07 0.53
CA LEU A 47 5.00 -4.84 -0.09
C LEU A 47 5.03 -4.73 -1.63
N LYS A 48 5.21 -3.53 -2.18
CA LYS A 48 5.36 -3.33 -3.63
C LYS A 48 6.52 -4.18 -4.17
N GLY A 49 7.70 -4.07 -3.56
CA GLY A 49 8.85 -4.86 -3.98
C GLY A 49 8.62 -6.37 -3.88
N SER A 50 7.87 -6.83 -2.87
CA SER A 50 7.48 -8.24 -2.76
C SER A 50 6.55 -8.67 -3.90
N LEU A 51 5.51 -7.88 -4.20
CA LEU A 51 4.56 -8.15 -5.28
C LEU A 51 5.26 -8.21 -6.65
N GLU A 52 6.14 -7.25 -6.92
CA GLU A 52 6.90 -7.18 -8.18
C GLU A 52 7.85 -8.36 -8.36
N ARG A 53 8.56 -8.78 -7.29
CA ARG A 53 9.39 -10.01 -7.32
C ARG A 53 8.58 -11.26 -7.67
N HIS A 54 7.28 -11.27 -7.37
CA HIS A 54 6.37 -12.35 -7.69
C HIS A 54 5.60 -12.15 -9.00
N GLY A 55 6.03 -11.19 -9.84
CA GLY A 55 5.46 -10.95 -11.17
C GLY A 55 4.08 -10.30 -11.15
N VAL A 56 3.77 -9.54 -10.11
CA VAL A 56 2.56 -8.70 -10.05
C VAL A 56 2.95 -7.28 -10.40
N GLU A 57 2.34 -6.73 -11.44
CA GLU A 57 2.49 -5.31 -11.78
C GLU A 57 1.69 -4.44 -10.80
N VAL A 58 2.33 -3.41 -10.25
CA VAL A 58 1.76 -2.58 -9.18
C VAL A 58 1.96 -1.10 -9.48
N GLN A 59 0.87 -0.36 -9.58
CA GLN A 59 0.88 1.10 -9.50
C GLN A 59 0.95 1.51 -8.02
N LEU A 60 1.95 2.31 -7.64
CA LEU A 60 2.02 2.92 -6.31
C LEU A 60 1.82 4.43 -6.43
N ASP A 61 0.75 4.93 -5.84
CA ASP A 61 0.44 6.35 -5.75
C ASP A 61 0.77 6.87 -4.35
N VAL A 62 1.80 7.71 -4.24
CA VAL A 62 2.17 8.41 -3.01
C VAL A 62 1.68 9.86 -3.13
N VAL A 63 0.75 10.28 -2.27
CA VAL A 63 0.14 11.61 -2.34
C VAL A 63 0.75 12.54 -1.29
N PRO A 64 1.58 13.54 -1.66
CA PRO A 64 2.23 14.42 -0.70
C PRO A 64 1.24 15.23 0.13
N GLY A 65 1.61 15.58 1.37
CA GLY A 65 0.80 16.44 2.24
C GLY A 65 -0.34 15.73 2.97
N ILE A 66 -0.54 14.44 2.72
CA ILE A 66 -1.59 13.63 3.35
C ILE A 66 -0.94 12.67 4.34
N ALA A 67 -1.45 12.66 5.58
CA ALA A 67 -1.07 11.71 6.62
C ALA A 67 -1.95 10.44 6.53
N HIS A 68 -2.38 9.89 7.67
CA HIS A 68 -3.26 8.72 7.72
C HIS A 68 -4.74 9.11 7.52
N ASN A 69 -5.12 9.49 6.29
CA ASN A 69 -6.50 9.91 5.94
C ASN A 69 -7.00 9.24 4.65
N ASP A 70 -7.98 8.35 4.78
CA ASP A 70 -8.57 7.59 3.68
C ASP A 70 -9.44 8.45 2.75
N ARG A 71 -10.19 9.41 3.30
CA ARG A 71 -11.11 10.27 2.55
C ARG A 71 -10.40 11.13 1.51
N GLU A 72 -9.19 11.58 1.82
CA GLU A 72 -8.40 12.40 0.90
C GLU A 72 -7.78 11.56 -0.24
N LEU A 73 -7.62 10.24 -0.04
CA LEU A 73 -7.06 9.32 -1.03
C LEU A 73 -8.11 8.72 -1.97
N ILE A 74 -9.41 8.79 -1.64
CA ILE A 74 -10.48 8.13 -2.39
C ILE A 74 -10.56 8.56 -3.86
N ALA A 75 -10.18 9.81 -4.17
CA ALA A 75 -10.15 10.32 -5.53
C ALA A 75 -9.18 9.51 -6.40
N LYS A 76 -7.98 9.18 -5.88
CA LYS A 76 -6.98 8.37 -6.57
C LYS A 76 -7.42 6.94 -6.80
N VAL A 77 -8.18 6.38 -5.86
CA VAL A 77 -8.78 5.05 -6.01
C VAL A 77 -9.81 5.06 -7.14
N LYS A 78 -10.73 6.03 -7.15
CA LYS A 78 -11.75 6.18 -8.20
C LYS A 78 -11.13 6.37 -9.60
N GLU A 79 -10.10 7.20 -9.71
CA GLU A 79 -9.35 7.42 -10.96
C GLU A 79 -8.77 6.11 -11.50
N PHE A 80 -8.16 5.30 -10.64
CA PHE A 80 -7.59 4.01 -11.04
C PHE A 80 -8.65 3.00 -11.50
N PHE A 81 -9.75 2.87 -10.75
CA PHE A 81 -10.85 1.98 -11.14
C PHE A 81 -11.48 2.41 -12.46
N ALA A 82 -11.75 3.71 -12.64
CA ALA A 82 -12.31 4.23 -13.88
C ALA A 82 -11.42 3.87 -15.09
N ARG A 83 -10.10 4.05 -14.99
CA ARG A 83 -9.17 3.65 -16.06
C ARG A 83 -9.18 2.14 -16.30
N THR A 84 -9.08 1.36 -15.23
CA THR A 84 -8.94 -0.11 -15.30
C THR A 84 -10.17 -0.77 -15.89
N LEU A 85 -11.36 -0.37 -15.44
CA LEU A 85 -12.62 -0.93 -15.90
C LEU A 85 -12.95 -0.55 -17.34
N ASN A 86 -12.52 0.63 -17.79
CA ASN A 86 -12.68 1.06 -19.19
C ASN A 86 -11.64 0.43 -20.13
N ALA A 87 -10.50 -0.03 -19.62
CA ALA A 87 -9.45 -0.67 -20.41
C ALA A 87 -9.61 -2.20 -20.51
N ALA A 88 -10.41 -2.81 -19.63
CA ALA A 88 -10.71 -4.23 -19.70
C ALA A 88 -11.56 -4.51 -20.96
N PRO A 89 -11.14 -5.45 -21.84
CA PRO A 89 -12.01 -5.91 -22.91
C PRO A 89 -13.29 -6.51 -22.31
N ALA A 90 -14.42 -6.26 -22.99
CA ALA A 90 -15.74 -6.78 -22.61
C ALA A 90 -15.77 -8.32 -22.54
#